data_AF-A0A3B8VNU7-F1
#
_entry.id   AF-A0A3B8VNU7-F1
#
_cell.length_a   1.000
_cell.length_b   1.000
_cell.length_c   1.000
_cell.angle_alpha   90.00
_cell.angle_beta   90.00
_cell.angle_gamma   90.00
#
_symmetry.space_group_name_H-M   'P 1'
#
loop_
_entity.id
_entity.type
_entity.pdbx_description
1 polymer ?
#
loop_
_entity_poly.entity_id
_entity_poly.type
_entity_poly.pdbx_seq_one_letter_code
_entity_poly.pdbx_strand_id
1 'polypeptide(L)'
;EAYCVRPDLGVAATIDYLKDWLIDQDPRNIESLWAEMYQGLRFPPGSIGLAAISGIEHTLWDISAQALGLPVHKMLGGNVRDKIRVYQGVHGNTPEKTAEHAQQLIEKYGYTGLKM
;
A
#
# COMPACT_ATOMS: atom_id res chain seq x y z
N GLU A 1 1.04 3.14 1.31
CA GLU A 1 0.34 3.42 2.57
C GLU A 1 -1.07 2.88 2.41
N ALA A 2 -1.42 1.81 3.13
CA ALA A 2 -2.81 1.38 3.19
C ALA A 2 -3.59 2.55 3.80
N TYR A 3 -4.53 3.11 3.05
CA TYR A 3 -5.29 4.27 3.47
C TYR A 3 -6.11 3.88 4.71
N CYS A 4 -5.63 4.22 5.90
CA CYS A 4 -6.34 3.88 7.14
C CYS A 4 -7.51 4.86 7.29
N VAL A 5 -8.71 4.36 6.97
CA VAL A 5 -9.96 5.06 7.26
C VAL A 5 -10.23 4.88 8.77
N ARG A 6 -9.78 5.83 9.60
CA ARG A 6 -10.01 5.90 11.06
C ARG A 6 -11.43 5.44 11.49
N PRO A 7 -11.64 4.92 12.72
CA PRO A 7 -11.18 3.61 13.25
C PRO A 7 -12.06 2.47 12.69
N ASP A 8 -11.62 1.67 11.71
CA ASP A 8 -10.65 0.55 11.63
C ASP A 8 -11.23 -0.89 11.77
N LEU A 9 -12.37 -1.10 12.43
CA LEU A 9 -13.01 -2.44 12.44
C LEU A 9 -13.65 -2.79 11.09
N GLY A 10 -14.11 -1.80 10.34
CA GLY A 10 -14.80 -2.02 9.07
C GLY A 10 -13.92 -2.68 8.02
N VAL A 11 -12.62 -2.37 8.01
CA VAL A 11 -11.68 -2.98 7.04
C VAL A 11 -11.47 -4.45 7.36
N ALA A 12 -11.19 -4.78 8.63
CA ALA A 12 -11.02 -6.17 9.07
C ALA A 12 -12.29 -7.00 8.78
N ALA A 13 -13.47 -6.49 9.13
CA ALA A 13 -14.74 -7.17 8.84
C ALA A 13 -14.98 -7.35 7.33
N THR A 14 -14.53 -6.41 6.50
CA THR A 14 -14.64 -6.52 5.04
C THR A 14 -13.68 -7.56 4.48
N ILE A 15 -12.46 -7.65 5.03
CA ILE A 15 -11.51 -8.73 4.68
C ILE A 15 -12.11 -10.09 5.04
N ASP A 16 -12.67 -10.24 6.24
CA ASP A 16 -13.34 -11.47 6.65
C ASP A 16 -14.54 -11.82 5.76
N TYR A 17 -15.30 -10.82 5.31
CA TYR A 17 -16.39 -11.01 4.36
C TYR A 17 -15.89 -11.51 2.98
N LEU A 18 -14.79 -10.95 2.46
CA LEU A 18 -14.22 -11.34 1.16
C LEU A 18 -13.47 -12.68 1.21
N LYS A 19 -13.12 -13.17 2.41
CA LYS A 19 -12.34 -14.39 2.61
C LYS A 19 -12.90 -15.59 1.84
N ASP A 20 -14.21 -15.82 1.93
CA ASP A 20 -14.85 -17.00 1.35
C ASP A 20 -14.77 -17.03 -0.18
N TRP A 21 -14.47 -15.90 -0.83
CA TRP A 21 -14.27 -15.82 -2.28
C TRP A 21 -12.84 -16.24 -2.68
N LEU A 22 -11.90 -16.22 -1.74
CA LEU A 22 -10.47 -16.40 -1.99
C LEU A 22 -9.94 -17.77 -1.54
N ILE A 23 -10.60 -18.41 -0.58
CA ILE A 23 -10.21 -19.74 -0.11
C ILE A 23 -10.29 -20.74 -1.27
N ASP A 24 -9.33 -21.66 -1.31
CA ASP A 24 -9.14 -22.67 -2.35
C ASP A 24 -8.87 -22.13 -3.76
N GLN A 25 -8.66 -20.83 -3.92
CA GLN A 25 -8.21 -20.22 -5.17
C GLN A 25 -6.68 -20.23 -5.30
N ASP A 26 -6.19 -20.24 -6.54
CA ASP A 26 -4.77 -20.03 -6.81
C ASP A 26 -4.42 -18.54 -6.64
N PRO A 27 -3.57 -18.16 -5.66
CA PRO A 27 -3.25 -16.76 -5.38
C PRO A 27 -2.49 -16.07 -6.52
N ARG A 28 -1.97 -16.83 -7.50
CA ARG A 28 -1.27 -16.30 -8.67
C ARG A 28 -2.22 -15.71 -9.72
N ASN A 29 -3.52 -15.98 -9.62
CA ASN A 29 -4.55 -15.42 -10.51
C ASN A 29 -4.99 -14.01 -10.07
N ILE A 30 -4.02 -13.13 -9.82
CA ILE A 30 -4.20 -11.84 -9.14
C ILE A 30 -5.31 -11.00 -9.79
N GLU A 31 -5.27 -10.79 -11.10
CA GLU A 31 -6.27 -10.00 -11.82
C GLU A 31 -7.69 -10.57 -11.73
N SER A 32 -7.80 -11.90 -11.75
CA SER A 32 -9.10 -12.58 -11.61
C SER A 32 -9.67 -12.37 -10.21
N LEU A 33 -8.85 -12.58 -9.19
CA LEU A 33 -9.26 -12.41 -7.79
C LEU A 33 -9.57 -10.95 -7.46
N TRP A 34 -8.79 -10.02 -8.01
CA TRP A 34 -9.09 -8.59 -7.89
C TRP A 34 -10.41 -8.22 -8.57
N ALA A 35 -10.65 -8.70 -9.80
CA ALA A 35 -11.88 -8.43 -10.52
C ALA A 35 -13.10 -9.02 -9.79
N GLU A 36 -12.97 -10.22 -9.22
CA GLU A 36 -14.01 -10.85 -8.41
C GLU A 36 -14.34 -10.01 -7.18
N MET A 37 -13.34 -9.58 -6.41
CA MET A 37 -13.57 -8.72 -5.25
C MET A 37 -14.15 -7.34 -5.62
N TYR A 38 -13.69 -6.73 -6.72
CA TYR A 38 -14.09 -5.38 -7.11
C TYR A 38 -15.48 -5.34 -7.78
N GLN A 39 -15.76 -6.29 -8.68
CA GLN A 39 -16.98 -6.34 -9.49
C GLN A 39 -18.06 -7.24 -8.89
N GLY A 40 -17.70 -8.18 -8.02
CA GLY A 40 -18.65 -9.03 -7.28
C GLY A 40 -19.47 -8.25 -6.26
N LEU A 41 -19.01 -7.07 -5.86
CA LEU A 41 -19.78 -6.15 -5.03
C LEU A 41 -20.86 -5.44 -5.85
N ARG A 42 -22.10 -5.46 -5.34
CA ARG A 42 -23.26 -4.83 -6.00
C ARG A 42 -23.10 -3.32 -6.21
N PHE A 43 -22.42 -2.65 -5.29
CA PHE A 43 -22.17 -1.21 -5.33
C PHE A 43 -20.67 -0.95 -5.29
N PRO A 44 -20.20 0.21 -5.78
CA PRO A 44 -18.81 0.59 -5.67
C PRO A 44 -18.30 0.45 -4.23
N PRO A 45 -17.14 -0.18 -4.00
CA PRO A 45 -16.68 -0.62 -2.65
C PRO A 45 -16.48 0.51 -1.63
N GLY A 46 -16.41 1.77 -2.07
CA GLY A 46 -16.09 2.90 -1.20
C GLY A 46 -14.70 2.79 -0.58
N SER A 47 -14.39 3.67 0.38
CA SER A 47 -13.06 3.73 0.99
C SER A 47 -12.69 2.47 1.78
N ILE A 48 -13.65 1.87 2.49
CA ILE A 48 -13.42 0.66 3.29
C ILE A 48 -13.18 -0.55 2.40
N GLY A 49 -14.03 -0.78 1.39
CA GLY A 49 -13.87 -1.90 0.47
C GLY A 49 -12.59 -1.79 -0.36
N LEU A 50 -12.26 -0.59 -0.86
CA LEU A 50 -11.01 -0.36 -1.59
C LEU A 50 -9.77 -0.61 -0.71
N ALA A 51 -9.80 -0.21 0.57
CA ALA A 51 -8.71 -0.47 1.50
C ALA A 51 -8.54 -1.98 1.77
N ALA A 52 -9.64 -2.72 1.95
CA ALA A 52 -9.62 -4.17 2.12
C ALA A 52 -9.06 -4.89 0.89
N ILE A 53 -9.58 -4.55 -0.30
CA ILE A 53 -9.13 -5.13 -1.59
C ILE A 53 -7.64 -4.86 -1.80
N SER A 54 -7.17 -3.63 -1.55
CA SER A 54 -5.75 -3.28 -1.69
C SER A 54 -4.84 -4.08 -0.76
N GLY A 55 -5.27 -4.33 0.49
CA GLY A 55 -4.51 -5.16 1.43
C GLY A 55 -4.38 -6.61 0.96
N ILE A 56 -5.48 -7.18 0.45
CA ILE A 56 -5.50 -8.54 -0.10
C ILE A 56 -4.62 -8.61 -1.35
N GLU A 57 -4.80 -7.70 -2.31
CA GLU A 57 -4.05 -7.68 -3.57
C GLU A 57 -2.54 -7.58 -3.36
N HIS A 58 -2.07 -6.71 -2.44
CA HIS A 58 -0.65 -6.66 -2.09
C HIS A 58 -0.13 -8.00 -1.56
N THR A 59 -0.95 -8.73 -0.80
CA THR A 59 -0.59 -10.04 -0.25
C THR A 59 -0.54 -11.10 -1.37
N LEU A 60 -1.44 -11.04 -2.35
CA LEU A 60 -1.40 -11.91 -3.53
C LEU A 60 -0.12 -11.72 -4.35
N TRP A 61 0.27 -10.45 -4.57
CA TRP A 61 1.55 -10.13 -5.20
C TRP A 61 2.75 -10.64 -4.40
N ASP A 62 2.74 -10.45 -3.08
CA ASP A 62 3.83 -10.88 -2.21
C ASP A 62 4.00 -12.40 -2.21
N ILE A 63 2.93 -13.17 -1.99
CA ILE A 63 2.97 -14.64 -2.00
C ILE A 63 3.37 -15.17 -3.39
N SER A 64 2.86 -14.57 -4.47
CA SER A 64 3.23 -14.96 -5.83
C SER A 64 4.71 -14.72 -6.12
N ALA A 65 5.26 -13.59 -5.64
CA ALA A 65 6.67 -13.25 -5.81
C ALA A 65 7.57 -14.16 -4.94
N GLN A 66 7.16 -14.43 -3.70
CA GLN A 66 7.84 -15.38 -2.81
C GLN A 66 7.90 -16.79 -3.40
N ALA A 67 6.81 -17.27 -4.00
CA ALA A 67 6.77 -18.57 -4.67
C ALA A 67 7.76 -18.67 -5.85
N LEU A 68 8.08 -17.55 -6.49
CA LEU A 68 9.06 -17.46 -7.58
C LEU A 68 10.49 -17.15 -7.09
N GLY A 69 10.68 -16.85 -5.81
CA GLY A 69 11.97 -16.41 -5.27
C GLY A 69 12.44 -15.06 -5.84
N LEU A 70 11.50 -14.19 -6.25
CA LEU A 70 11.78 -12.90 -6.85
C LEU A 70 11.16 -11.77 -6.03
N PRO A 71 11.72 -10.55 -6.06
CA PRO A 71 11.01 -9.38 -5.57
C PRO A 71 9.89 -8.97 -6.55
N VAL A 72 8.76 -8.45 -6.04
CA VAL A 72 7.55 -8.11 -6.83
C VAL A 72 7.87 -7.26 -8.07
N HIS A 73 8.73 -6.25 -7.95
CA HIS A 73 9.06 -5.37 -9.09
C HIS A 73 9.70 -6.12 -10.28
N LYS A 74 10.30 -7.30 -10.07
CA LYS A 74 10.80 -8.15 -11.17
C LYS A 74 9.67 -8.82 -11.94
N MET A 75 8.55 -9.14 -11.29
CA MET A 75 7.33 -9.60 -11.96
C MET A 75 6.70 -8.50 -12.80
N LEU A 76 6.84 -7.23 -12.37
CA LEU A 76 6.30 -6.05 -13.05
C LEU A 76 7.19 -5.52 -14.19
N GLY A 77 8.13 -6.32 -14.69
CA GLY A 77 9.02 -5.93 -15.80
C GLY A 77 10.40 -5.43 -15.40
N GLY A 78 10.74 -5.43 -14.11
CA GLY A 78 12.09 -5.19 -13.62
C GLY A 78 12.45 -3.73 -13.34
N ASN A 79 13.76 -3.47 -13.21
CA ASN A 79 14.26 -2.17 -12.76
C ASN A 79 14.33 -1.19 -13.91
N VAL A 80 13.72 -0.02 -13.73
CA VAL A 80 13.93 1.16 -14.59
C VAL A 80 14.88 2.19 -13.95
N ARG A 81 15.32 1.94 -12.72
CA ARG A 81 16.24 2.75 -11.92
C ARG A 81 16.82 1.93 -10.77
N ASP A 82 17.97 2.35 -10.25
CA ASP A 82 18.66 1.65 -9.15
C ASP A 82 18.20 2.11 -7.76
N LYS A 83 17.68 3.34 -7.64
CA LYS A 83 17.18 3.90 -6.38
C LYS A 83 16.00 4.82 -6.59
N ILE A 84 15.14 4.92 -5.57
CA ILE A 84 13.99 5.82 -5.53
C ILE A 84 14.31 6.97 -4.57
N ARG A 85 14.21 8.21 -5.04
CA ARG A 85 14.33 9.39 -4.18
C ARG A 85 13.05 9.51 -3.35
N VAL A 86 13.19 9.58 -2.04
CA VAL A 86 12.10 9.78 -1.08
C VAL A 86 12.09 11.22 -0.56
N TYR A 87 10.95 11.65 -0.03
CA TYR A 87 10.79 12.90 0.70
C TYR A 87 10.29 12.63 2.11
N GLN A 88 10.42 13.60 3.01
CA GLN A 88 9.94 13.47 4.39
C GLN A 88 9.05 14.65 4.80
N GLY A 89 8.01 14.36 5.58
CA GLY A 89 7.15 15.38 6.17
C GLY A 89 7.87 16.16 7.26
N VAL A 90 7.85 17.48 7.15
CA VAL A 90 8.32 18.39 8.20
C VAL A 90 7.11 18.89 8.98
N HIS A 91 7.32 19.11 10.27
CA HIS A 91 6.25 19.43 11.20
C HIS A 91 6.77 20.41 12.24
N GLY A 92 5.97 21.42 12.55
CA GLY A 92 6.24 22.42 13.55
C GLY A 92 5.03 23.34 13.76
N ASN A 93 4.84 23.79 15.00
CA ASN A 93 3.71 24.69 15.32
C ASN A 93 3.99 26.15 14.93
N THR A 94 5.22 26.47 14.52
CA THR A 94 5.63 27.78 14.00
C THR A 94 6.57 27.60 12.81
N PRO A 95 6.72 28.60 11.92
CA PRO A 95 7.65 28.55 10.80
C PRO A 95 9.08 28.20 11.21
N GLU A 96 9.55 28.74 12.34
CA GLU A 96 10.91 28.53 12.86
C GLU A 96 11.11 27.06 13.25
N LYS A 97 10.15 26.48 13.99
CA LYS A 97 10.22 25.07 14.41
C LYS A 97 10.13 24.11 13.22
N THR A 98 9.34 24.46 12.21
CA THR A 98 9.27 23.67 10.97
C THR A 98 10.60 23.72 10.22
N ALA A 99 11.25 24.89 10.16
CA ALA A 99 12.58 25.05 9.55
C ALA A 99 13.67 24.29 10.32
N GLU A 100 13.65 24.32 11.66
CA GLU A 100 14.57 23.55 12.50
C GLU A 100 14.41 22.03 12.25
N HIS A 101 13.17 21.52 12.22
CA HIS A 101 12.92 20.11 11.94
C HIS A 101 13.34 19.73 10.51
N ALA A 102 13.12 20.60 9.53
CA ALA A 102 13.60 20.42 8.17
C ALA A 102 15.13 20.28 8.12
N GLN A 103 15.87 21.17 8.78
CA GLN A 103 17.33 21.14 8.86
C GLN A 103 17.82 19.84 9.51
N GLN A 104 17.21 19.43 10.63
CA GLN A 104 17.57 18.17 11.30
C GLN A 104 17.41 16.94 10.40
N LEU A 105 16.33 16.88 9.60
CA LEU A 105 16.09 15.77 8.68
C LEU A 105 17.11 15.75 7.52
N ILE A 106 17.49 16.93 7.01
CA ILE A 106 18.53 17.07 5.98
C ILE A 106 19.88 16.63 6.54
N GLU A 107 20.28 17.15 7.71
CA GLU A 107 21.58 16.86 8.31
C GLU A 107 21.72 15.39 8.73
N LYS A 108 20.68 14.81 9.34
CA LYS A 108 20.73 13.45 9.88
C LYS A 108 20.62 12.38 8.80
N TYR A 109 19.74 12.56 7.82
CA TYR A 109 19.39 11.52 6.85
C TYR A 109 19.69 11.89 5.40
N GLY A 110 20.11 13.12 5.12
CA GLY A 110 20.42 13.57 3.76
C GLY A 110 19.19 13.74 2.87
N TYR A 111 18.00 13.96 3.46
CA TYR A 111 16.79 14.19 2.66
C TYR A 111 16.95 15.43 1.78
N THR A 112 16.59 15.30 0.51
CA THR A 112 16.61 16.40 -0.46
C THR A 112 15.22 16.82 -0.90
N GLY A 113 14.17 16.13 -0.46
CA GLY A 113 12.78 16.47 -0.69
C GLY A 113 12.04 16.52 0.65
N LEU A 114 11.24 17.56 0.87
CA LEU A 114 10.50 17.78 2.10
C LEU A 114 9.05 18.16 1.77
N LYS A 115 8.11 17.71 2.60
CA LYS A 115 6.68 18.09 2.53
C LYS A 115 6.34 18.92 3.76
N MET A 116 5.93 20.16 3.55
CA MET A 116 5.52 21.10 4.59
C MET A 116 4.00 21.16 4.72
#